data_AF-A0A5D3FUF0-F1
#
_entry.id   AF-A0A5D3FUF0-F1
#
_cell.length_a   1.000
_cell.length_b   1.000
_cell.length_c   1.000
_cell.angle_alpha   90.00
_cell.angle_beta   90.00
_cell.angle_gamma   90.00
#
_symmetry.space_group_name_H-M   'P 1'
#
loop_
_entity.id
_entity.type
_entity.pdbx_description
1 polymer ?
#
loop_
_entity_poly.entity_id
_entity_poly.type
_entity_poly.pdbx_seq_one_letter_code
_entity_poly.pdbx_strand_id
1 'polypeptide(L)' 'MAPDEVREITPEEVRERLRRRAIFLRELAEARELRRRVTPHRSRRARIHAALRRRTFRIN' A
#
# COMPACT_ATOMS: atom_id res chain seq x y z
N MET A 1 -6.58 -16.11 31.42
CA MET A 1 -6.43 -15.41 30.12
C MET A 1 -7.79 -15.51 29.46
N ALA A 2 -8.57 -14.43 29.46
CA ALA A 2 -9.91 -14.45 28.87
C ALA A 2 -9.79 -14.70 27.36
N PRO A 3 -10.66 -15.54 26.75
CA PRO A 3 -10.61 -15.77 25.32
C PRO A 3 -10.91 -14.46 24.60
N ASP A 4 -10.08 -14.14 23.61
CA ASP A 4 -10.28 -12.99 22.73
C ASP A 4 -11.71 -13.02 22.18
N GLU A 5 -12.58 -12.13 22.68
CA GLU A 5 -13.87 -11.85 22.06
C GLU A 5 -13.57 -11.28 20.67
N VAL A 6 -13.60 -12.15 19.68
CA VAL A 6 -13.62 -11.74 18.28
C VAL A 6 -14.95 -11.02 18.10
N ARG A 7 -14.95 -9.69 18.29
CA ARG A 7 -16.09 -8.83 17.96
C ARG A 7 -16.55 -9.20 16.55
N GLU A 8 -17.78 -9.66 16.42
CA GLU A 8 -18.38 -9.96 15.12
C GLU A 8 -18.44 -8.66 14.32
N ILE A 9 -17.53 -8.52 13.34
CA ILE A 9 -17.52 -7.38 12.44
C ILE A 9 -18.62 -7.60 11.42
N THR A 10 -19.56 -6.67 11.36
CA THR A 10 -20.69 -6.74 10.43
C THR A 10 -20.22 -6.54 8.98
N PRO A 11 -20.93 -7.10 7.99
CA PRO A 11 -20.61 -6.87 6.57
C PRO A 11 -20.55 -5.38 6.19
N GLU A 12 -21.38 -4.55 6.81
CA GLU A 12 -21.42 -3.09 6.65
C GLU A 12 -20.13 -2.42 7.13
N GLU A 13 -19.61 -2.81 8.30
CA GLU A 13 -18.34 -2.30 8.84
C GLU A 13 -17.15 -2.70 7.96
N VAL A 14 -17.16 -3.92 7.40
CA VAL A 14 -16.15 -4.35 6.42
C VAL A 14 -16.21 -3.48 5.17
N ARG A 15 -17.41 -3.25 4.62
CA ARG A 15 -17.61 -2.39 3.44
C ARG A 15 -17.12 -0.97 3.70
N GLU A 16 -17.41 -0.42 4.86
CA GLU A 16 -16.96 0.93 5.22
C GLU A 16 -15.43 1.00 5.36
N ARG A 17 -14.81 0.02 6.01
CA ARG A 17 -13.35 -0.10 6.09
C ARG A 17 -12.70 -0.17 4.71
N LEU A 18 -13.29 -0.93 3.78
CA LEU A 18 -12.80 -1.02 2.40
C LEU A 18 -12.93 0.32 1.66
N ARG A 19 -14.03 1.06 1.85
CA ARG A 19 -14.21 2.40 1.28
C ARG A 19 -13.15 3.38 1.79
N ARG A 20 -12.97 3.45 3.12
CA ARG A 20 -11.93 4.29 3.74
C ARG A 20 -10.54 3.91 3.23
N ARG A 21 -10.28 2.60 3.10
CA ARG A 21 -9.01 2.09 2.56
C ARG A 21 -8.79 2.50 1.10
N ALA A 22 -9.82 2.44 0.26
CA ALA A 22 -9.71 2.82 -1.14
C ALA A 22 -9.36 4.31 -1.30
N ILE A 23 -10.03 5.19 -0.51
CA ILE A 23 -9.73 6.62 -0.48
C ILE A 23 -8.28 6.86 -0.05
N PHE A 24 -7.87 6.27 1.07
CA PHE A 24 -6.50 6.38 1.57
C PHE A 24 -5.45 5.92 0.55
N LEU A 25 -5.71 4.81 -0.16
CA LEU A 25 -4.80 4.31 -1.18
C LEU A 25 -4.68 5.27 -2.37
N ARG A 26 -5.77 5.97 -2.72
CA ARG A 26 -5.75 7.00 -3.75
C ARG A 26 -4.88 8.18 -3.33
N GLU A 27 -5.11 8.72 -2.14
CA GLU A 27 -4.33 9.84 -1.58
C GLU A 27 -2.85 9.48 -1.43
N LEU A 28 -2.56 8.27 -0.97
CA LEU A 28 -1.18 7.77 -0.86
C LEU A 28 -0.49 7.67 -2.22
N ALA A 29 -1.22 7.28 -3.27
CA ALA A 29 -0.68 7.24 -4.63
C ALA A 29 -0.35 8.65 -5.15
N GLU A 30 -1.24 9.61 -4.90
CA GLU A 30 -1.06 11.02 -5.28
C GLU A 30 0.16 11.65 -4.56
N ALA A 31 0.25 11.47 -3.25
CA ALA A 31 1.37 11.96 -2.45
C ALA A 31 2.71 11.35 -2.90
N ARG A 32 2.71 10.05 -3.26
CA ARG A 32 3.90 9.39 -3.82
C ARG A 32 4.32 10.00 -5.15
N GLU A 33 3.37 10.34 -6.01
CA GLU A 33 3.65 10.97 -7.30
C GLU A 33 4.23 12.38 -7.12
N LEU A 34 3.66 13.17 -6.22
CA LEU A 34 4.20 14.49 -5.88
C LEU A 34 5.66 14.39 -5.39
N ARG A 35 5.96 13.42 -4.51
CA ARG A 35 7.32 13.18 -4.02
C ARG A 35 8.29 12.77 -5.12
N ARG A 36 7.83 12.04 -6.14
CA ARG A 36 8.66 11.67 -7.31
C ARG A 36 9.05 12.90 -8.13
N ARG A 37 8.15 13.88 -8.25
CA ARG A 37 8.41 15.16 -8.92
C ARG A 37 9.43 16.00 -8.15
N VAL A 38 9.31 16.07 -6.83
CA VAL A 38 10.19 16.86 -5.96
C VAL A 38 11.59 16.24 -5.82
N THR A 39 11.74 14.91 -5.92
CA THR A 39 13.05 14.23 -5.80
C THR A 39 13.33 13.26 -6.96
N PRO A 40 13.62 13.78 -8.17
CA PRO A 40 13.72 12.98 -9.38
C PRO A 40 14.76 11.85 -9.28
N HIS A 41 15.95 12.12 -8.72
CA HIS A 41 17.01 11.11 -8.56
C HIS A 41 16.61 9.93 -7.66
N ARG A 42 15.92 10.20 -6.53
CA ARG A 42 15.47 9.14 -5.61
C ARG A 42 14.38 8.28 -6.26
N SER A 43 13.49 8.89 -7.05
CA SER A 43 12.43 8.16 -7.76
C SER A 43 12.98 7.20 -8.82
N ARG A 44 14.04 7.59 -9.55
CA ARG A 44 14.68 6.75 -10.57
C ARG A 44 15.38 5.55 -9.95
N ARG A 45 16.14 5.74 -8.87
CA ARG A 45 16.77 4.63 -8.12
C ARG A 45 15.73 3.64 -7.60
N ALA A 46 14.63 4.12 -7.00
CA ALA A 46 13.56 3.26 -6.51
C ALA A 46 12.92 2.41 -7.64
N ARG A 47 12.73 2.98 -8.84
CA ARG A 47 12.24 2.25 -10.01
C ARG A 47 13.18 1.13 -10.45
N ILE A 48 14.47 1.42 -10.54
CA ILE A 48 15.51 0.44 -10.91
C ILE A 48 15.55 -0.70 -9.86
N HIS A 49 15.59 -0.37 -8.57
CA HIS A 49 15.58 -1.39 -7.52
C HIS A 49 14.31 -2.25 -7.53
N ALA A 50 13.14 -1.68 -7.82
CA ALA A 50 11.91 -2.44 -7.95
C ALA A 50 11.93 -3.40 -9.16
N ALA A 51 12.46 -2.96 -10.29
CA ALA A 51 12.63 -3.80 -11.48
C ALA A 51 13.61 -4.96 -11.21
N LEU A 52 14.75 -4.66 -10.57
CA LEU A 52 15.72 -5.67 -10.16
C LEU A 52 15.10 -6.70 -9.21
N ARG A 53 14.37 -6.26 -8.17
CA ARG A 53 13.65 -7.17 -7.25
C ARG A 53 12.68 -8.09 -8.00
N ARG A 54 11.84 -7.55 -8.89
CA ARG A 54 10.89 -8.36 -9.68
C ARG A 54 11.58 -9.40 -10.54
N ARG A 55 12.77 -9.08 -11.06
CA ARG A 55 13.59 -9.99 -11.85
C ARG A 55 14.20 -11.09 -10.98
N THR A 56 14.74 -10.75 -9.81
CA THR A 56 15.38 -11.72 -8.91
C THR A 56 14.39 -12.63 -8.19
N PHE A 57 13.20 -12.14 -7.81
CA PHE A 57 12.15 -12.97 -7.20
C PHE A 57 11.49 -13.96 -8.17
N ARG A 58 11.78 -13.89 -9.47
CA ARG A 58 11.25 -14.82 -10.49
C ARG A 58 12.17 -15.99 -10.80
N ILE A 59 13.40 -16.01 -10.27
CA ILE A 59 14.45 -16.97 -10.64
C ILE A 59 14.73 -17.99 -9.51
N ASN A 60 14.11 -17.83 -8.34
CA ASN A 60 14.18 -18.79 -7.23
C ASN A 60 12.84 -19.46 -6.99
#